data_AF-A0A958T5M1-F1
#
_entry.id   AF-A0A958T5M1-F1
#
_cell.length_a   1.000
_cell.length_b   1.000
_cell.length_c   1.000
_cell.angle_alpha   90.00
_cell.angle_beta   90.00
_cell.angle_gamma   90.00
#
_symmetry.space_group_name_H-M   'P 1'
#
loop_
_entity.id
_entity.type
_entity.pdbx_description
1 polymer ?
#
loop_
_entity_poly.entity_id
_entity_poly.type
_entity_poly.pdbx_seq_one_letter_code
_entity_poly.pdbx_strand_id
1 'polypeptide(L)'
;KRLSRYTVEKWAKEFMKSLNSTLKEDTDNAVQKMNPTNQDSMLNDYNKSQKRLLFLDYDGTLAGFKNNPQDAKPDAELITLLDQLNEKQNTDFVIVSGRDRETFEQWFNHKSYSLITDHGVWLKDKNEDWKMLERLKTDWMDNILPILESFVDRTPGTFIEKKKYSLAWH
;
A
#
# COMPACT_ATOMS: atom_id res chain seq x y z
N LYS A 1 -12.93 -14.13 -36.32
CA LYS A 1 -12.75 -12.69 -36.62
C LYS A 1 -13.07 -11.87 -35.36
N ARG A 2 -12.06 -11.59 -34.53
CA ARG A 2 -12.18 -10.86 -33.25
C ARG A 2 -11.37 -9.55 -33.27
N LEU A 3 -11.25 -8.93 -34.45
CA LEU A 3 -10.38 -7.79 -34.76
C LEU A 3 -11.14 -6.54 -35.25
N SER A 4 -12.46 -6.43 -35.01
CA SER A 4 -13.25 -5.25 -35.44
C SER A 4 -14.08 -4.59 -34.33
N ARG A 5 -13.67 -4.71 -33.06
CA ARG A 5 -14.45 -4.17 -31.92
C ARG A 5 -13.81 -3.02 -31.12
N TYR A 6 -12.63 -2.54 -31.53
CA TYR A 6 -12.00 -1.36 -30.96
C TYR A 6 -11.29 -0.56 -32.06
N THR A 7 -12.02 0.35 -32.70
CA THR A 7 -11.40 1.39 -33.54
C THR A 7 -10.73 2.43 -32.64
N VAL A 8 -9.73 3.15 -33.17
CA VAL A 8 -9.05 4.27 -32.47
C VAL A 8 -10.07 5.27 -31.93
N GLU A 9 -11.18 5.47 -32.64
CA GLU A 9 -12.27 6.36 -32.22
C GLU A 9 -13.00 5.85 -30.97
N LYS A 10 -13.21 4.54 -30.87
CA LYS A 10 -13.84 3.94 -29.67
C LYS A 10 -12.91 4.06 -28.46
N TRP A 11 -11.62 3.82 -28.64
CA TRP A 11 -10.64 4.04 -27.57
C TRP A 11 -10.57 5.51 -27.16
N ALA A 12 -10.48 6.45 -28.11
CA ALA A 12 -10.44 7.87 -27.83
C ALA A 12 -11.72 8.35 -27.12
N LYS A 13 -12.89 7.81 -27.50
CA LYS A 13 -14.16 8.14 -26.86
C LYS A 13 -14.25 7.59 -25.44
N GLU A 14 -13.82 6.35 -25.20
CA GLU A 14 -13.77 5.79 -23.84
C GLU A 14 -12.74 6.52 -22.97
N PHE A 15 -11.57 6.87 -23.52
CA PHE A 15 -10.55 7.65 -22.83
C PHE A 15 -11.07 9.05 -22.43
N MET A 16 -11.65 9.80 -23.38
CA MET A 16 -12.23 11.12 -23.08
C MET A 16 -13.43 11.03 -22.13
N LYS A 17 -14.22 9.95 -22.20
CA LYS A 17 -15.31 9.69 -21.26
C LYS A 17 -14.76 9.44 -19.85
N SER A 18 -13.73 8.62 -19.72
CA SER A 18 -13.05 8.35 -18.45
C SER A 18 -12.40 9.61 -17.89
N LEU A 19 -11.72 10.41 -18.71
CA LEU A 19 -11.11 11.68 -18.33
C LEU A 19 -12.17 12.66 -17.79
N ASN A 20 -13.30 12.79 -18.49
CA ASN A 20 -14.40 13.66 -18.08
C ASN A 20 -15.17 13.14 -16.85
N SER A 21 -15.20 11.82 -16.62
CA SER A 21 -15.78 11.28 -15.37
C SER A 21 -14.86 11.52 -14.18
N THR A 22 -13.55 11.41 -14.34
CA THR A 22 -12.58 11.73 -13.28
C THR A 22 -12.68 13.20 -12.85
N LEU A 23 -12.88 14.13 -13.80
CA LEU A 23 -13.13 15.55 -13.49
C LEU A 23 -14.43 15.81 -12.73
N LYS A 24 -15.41 14.90 -12.81
CA LYS A 24 -16.68 14.98 -12.05
C LYS A 24 -16.60 14.29 -10.69
N GLU A 25 -15.72 13.31 -10.53
CA GLU A 25 -15.50 12.61 -9.26
C GLU A 25 -14.68 13.44 -8.25
N ASP A 26 -13.87 14.40 -8.72
CA ASP A 26 -13.12 15.33 -7.87
C ASP A 26 -14.00 16.19 -6.94
N THR A 27 -15.30 16.36 -7.25
CA THR A 27 -16.22 17.11 -6.38
C THR A 27 -16.91 16.26 -5.32
N ASP A 28 -17.09 14.95 -5.54
CA ASP A 28 -17.75 14.04 -4.58
C ASP A 28 -16.76 13.33 -3.65
N ASN A 29 -15.49 13.19 -4.06
CA ASN A 29 -14.39 12.66 -3.25
C ASN A 29 -13.44 13.75 -2.75
N ALA A 30 -13.97 14.91 -2.34
CA ALA A 30 -13.16 15.91 -1.67
C ALA A 30 -12.62 15.30 -0.36
N VAL A 31 -11.35 14.92 -0.36
CA VAL A 31 -10.62 14.43 0.82
C VAL A 31 -10.91 15.39 1.96
N GLN A 32 -11.68 14.94 2.96
CA GLN A 32 -11.94 15.75 4.13
C GLN A 32 -10.62 15.93 4.88
N LYS A 33 -10.04 17.13 4.75
CA LYS A 33 -8.85 17.49 5.51
C LYS A 33 -9.18 17.38 6.99
N MET A 34 -8.25 16.78 7.75
CA MET A 34 -8.36 16.76 9.19
C MET A 34 -8.40 18.20 9.71
N ASN A 35 -9.47 18.53 10.43
CA ASN A 35 -9.68 19.81 11.09
C ASN A 35 -9.82 19.58 12.60
N PRO A 36 -9.70 20.63 13.44
CA PRO A 36 -9.77 20.47 14.89
C PRO A 36 -11.03 19.72 15.37
N THR A 37 -12.19 20.00 14.77
CA THR A 37 -13.47 19.37 15.14
C THR A 37 -13.47 17.86 14.88
N ASN A 38 -13.01 17.42 13.71
CA ASN A 38 -12.96 16.01 13.35
C ASN A 38 -11.87 15.28 14.17
N GLN A 39 -10.77 15.97 14.48
CA GLN A 39 -9.72 15.44 15.35
C GLN A 39 -10.24 15.22 16.78
N ASP A 40 -10.95 16.20 17.34
CA ASP A 40 -11.56 16.09 18.67
C ASP A 40 -12.59 14.96 18.74
N SER A 41 -13.42 14.83 17.70
CA SER A 41 -14.38 13.71 17.60
C SER A 41 -13.66 12.37 17.57
N MET A 42 -12.62 12.22 16.75
CA MET A 42 -11.83 10.98 16.65
C MET A 42 -11.17 10.64 18.00
N LEU A 43 -10.60 11.62 18.70
CA LEU A 43 -10.00 11.43 20.01
C LEU A 43 -11.04 11.03 21.07
N ASN A 44 -12.22 11.63 21.04
CA ASN A 44 -13.32 11.28 21.93
C ASN A 44 -13.79 9.84 21.69
N ASP A 45 -13.93 9.42 20.43
CA ASP A 45 -14.31 8.05 20.07
C ASP A 45 -13.23 7.04 20.46
N TYR A 46 -11.96 7.40 20.23
CA TYR A 46 -10.81 6.63 20.69
C TYR A 46 -10.82 6.45 22.21
N ASN A 47 -11.08 7.50 22.98
CA ASN A 47 -11.08 7.43 24.46
C ASN A 47 -12.26 6.64 25.03
N LYS A 48 -13.42 6.64 24.36
CA LYS A 48 -14.62 5.88 24.78
C LYS A 48 -14.55 4.39 24.43
N SER A 49 -13.76 4.04 23.42
CA SER A 49 -13.68 2.69 22.88
C SER A 49 -13.03 1.71 23.88
N GLN A 50 -13.69 0.57 24.09
CA GLN A 50 -13.22 -0.48 25.01
C GLN A 50 -12.14 -1.38 24.40
N LYS A 51 -12.07 -1.45 23.07
CA LYS A 51 -11.04 -2.13 22.29
C LYS A 51 -10.74 -1.32 21.04
N ARG A 52 -9.47 -1.11 20.76
CA ARG A 52 -9.00 -0.22 19.70
C ARG A 52 -8.03 -0.98 18.82
N LEU A 53 -8.19 -0.85 17.51
CA LEU A 53 -7.29 -1.39 16.53
C LEU A 53 -6.88 -0.27 15.58
N LEU A 54 -5.57 -0.02 15.48
CA LEU A 54 -5.01 1.02 14.64
C LEU A 54 -4.25 0.39 13.47
N PHE A 55 -4.56 0.80 12.26
CA PHE A 55 -3.79 0.45 11.07
C PHE A 55 -2.94 1.66 10.67
N LEU A 56 -1.63 1.50 10.74
CA LEU A 56 -0.67 2.57 10.50
C LEU A 56 0.11 2.26 9.24
N ASP A 57 -0.11 3.04 8.18
CA ASP A 57 0.74 2.99 7.01
C ASP A 57 2.16 3.46 7.37
N TYR A 58 3.19 2.84 6.82
CA TYR A 58 4.58 3.17 7.14
C TYR A 58 5.16 4.23 6.18
N ASP A 59 5.13 3.95 4.88
CA ASP A 59 5.87 4.69 3.87
C ASP A 59 5.17 5.99 3.46
N GLY A 60 5.79 7.12 3.78
CA GLY A 60 5.19 8.44 3.55
C GLY A 60 4.24 8.88 4.67
N THR A 61 3.97 8.02 5.65
CA THR A 61 3.08 8.29 6.79
C THR A 61 3.86 8.32 8.11
N LEU A 62 4.41 7.19 8.57
CA LEU A 62 5.24 7.14 9.78
C LEU A 62 6.70 7.54 9.51
N ALA A 63 7.21 7.20 8.32
CA ALA A 63 8.54 7.58 7.86
C ALA A 63 8.43 8.33 6.54
N GLY A 64 9.02 9.53 6.46
CA GLY A 64 9.03 10.32 5.23
C GLY A 64 9.82 9.64 4.10
N PHE A 65 9.44 9.91 2.85
CA PHE A 65 10.15 9.38 1.69
C PHE A 65 11.61 9.85 1.65
N LYS A 66 12.50 8.94 1.26
CA LYS A 66 13.93 9.18 1.08
C LYS A 66 14.34 8.81 -0.34
N ASN A 67 15.37 9.49 -0.87
CA ASN A 67 15.91 9.21 -2.20
C ASN A 67 16.39 7.76 -2.34
N ASN A 68 16.98 7.21 -1.27
CA ASN A 68 17.25 5.79 -1.15
C ASN A 68 16.19 5.17 -0.21
N PRO A 69 15.34 4.25 -0.69
CA PRO A 69 14.31 3.64 0.13
C PRO A 69 14.84 2.97 1.40
N GLN A 70 16.07 2.45 1.40
CA GLN A 70 16.68 1.81 2.58
C GLN A 70 17.01 2.80 3.71
N ASP A 71 17.11 4.10 3.40
CA ASP A 71 17.36 5.14 4.40
C ASP A 71 16.09 5.57 5.15
N ALA A 72 14.92 5.07 4.76
CA ALA A 72 13.64 5.32 5.44
C ALA A 72 13.41 4.39 6.65
N LYS A 73 14.49 3.91 7.27
CA LYS A 73 14.45 3.14 8.52
C LYS A 73 13.83 3.98 9.65
N PRO A 74 13.19 3.35 10.64
CA PRO A 74 12.59 4.08 11.74
C PRO A 74 13.69 4.73 12.59
N ASP A 75 13.45 5.97 13.03
CA ASP A 75 14.33 6.64 13.98
C ASP A 75 13.96 6.30 15.44
N ALA A 76 14.78 6.77 16.37
CA ALA A 76 14.59 6.46 17.79
C ALA A 76 13.29 7.05 18.36
N GLU A 77 12.85 8.20 17.84
CA GLU A 77 11.62 8.85 18.27
C GLU A 77 10.40 8.04 17.86
N LEU A 78 10.36 7.61 16.59
CA LEU A 78 9.29 6.75 16.07
C LEU A 78 9.24 5.42 16.81
N ILE A 79 10.39 4.77 17.05
CA ILE A 79 10.43 3.52 17.83
C ILE A 79 9.87 3.73 19.24
N THR A 80 10.25 4.82 19.90
CA THR A 80 9.74 5.13 21.25
C THR A 80 8.22 5.33 21.24
N LEU A 81 7.69 6.03 20.25
CA LEU A 81 6.26 6.25 20.11
C LEU A 81 5.49 4.93 19.89
N LEU A 82 6.01 4.06 19.02
CA LEU A 82 5.43 2.75 18.75
C LEU A 82 5.49 1.82 19.95
N ASP A 83 6.58 1.85 20.73
CA ASP A 83 6.69 1.11 21.99
C ASP A 83 5.62 1.57 22.99
N GLN A 84 5.47 2.88 23.19
CA GLN A 84 4.43 3.44 24.06
C GLN A 84 3.02 3.05 23.60
N LEU A 85 2.79 2.99 22.28
CA LEU A 85 1.52 2.55 21.72
C LEU A 85 1.29 1.06 21.98
N ASN A 86 2.33 0.22 21.87
CA ASN A 86 2.27 -1.21 22.10
C ASN A 86 1.96 -1.60 23.56
N GLU A 87 2.33 -0.72 24.49
CA GLU A 87 2.10 -0.87 25.92
C GLU A 87 0.71 -0.38 26.36
N LYS A 88 -0.01 0.35 25.50
CA LYS A 88 -1.37 0.82 25.83
C LYS A 88 -2.33 -0.36 25.93
N GLN A 89 -2.93 -0.51 27.12
CA GLN A 89 -4.00 -1.48 27.32
C GLN A 89 -5.17 -1.24 26.38
N ASN A 90 -5.79 -2.31 25.89
CA ASN A 90 -6.93 -2.28 24.98
C ASN A 90 -6.67 -1.51 23.67
N THR A 91 -5.41 -1.39 23.26
CA THR A 91 -5.01 -0.83 21.98
C THR A 91 -4.05 -1.78 21.30
N ASP A 92 -4.51 -2.36 20.20
CA ASP A 92 -3.67 -3.06 19.26
C ASP A 92 -3.36 -2.13 18.09
N PHE A 93 -2.17 -2.27 17.51
CA PHE A 93 -1.84 -1.60 16.26
C PHE A 93 -1.15 -2.57 15.32
N VAL A 94 -1.29 -2.30 14.03
CA VAL A 94 -0.68 -3.03 12.93
C VAL A 94 0.00 -2.03 12.03
N ILE A 95 1.30 -2.21 11.79
CA ILE A 95 2.01 -1.44 10.77
C ILE A 95 1.77 -2.11 9.42
N VAL A 96 1.31 -1.35 8.44
CA VAL A 96 1.04 -1.81 7.08
C VAL A 96 2.03 -1.11 6.15
N SER A 97 2.69 -1.88 5.28
CA SER A 97 3.63 -1.34 4.30
C SER A 97 3.63 -2.15 3.02
N GLY A 98 3.98 -1.47 1.91
CA GLY A 98 4.31 -2.11 0.64
C GLY A 98 5.72 -2.70 0.58
N ARG A 99 6.58 -2.42 1.56
CA ARG A 99 7.95 -2.95 1.62
C ARG A 99 7.96 -4.46 1.78
N ASP A 100 9.06 -5.06 1.37
CA ASP A 100 9.31 -6.48 1.58
C ASP A 100 9.47 -6.83 3.07
N ARG A 101 9.07 -8.06 3.38
CA ARG A 101 9.21 -8.67 4.70
C ARG A 101 10.63 -8.60 5.24
N GLU A 102 11.64 -8.85 4.41
CA GLU A 102 13.04 -8.92 4.82
C GLU A 102 13.54 -7.57 5.40
N THR A 103 13.15 -6.45 4.78
CA THR A 103 13.41 -5.10 5.29
C THR A 103 12.76 -4.88 6.66
N PHE A 104 11.50 -5.28 6.80
CA PHE A 104 10.77 -5.14 8.07
C PHE A 104 11.28 -6.07 9.17
N GLU A 105 11.76 -7.26 8.82
CA GLU A 105 12.49 -8.12 9.76
C GLU A 105 13.74 -7.40 10.28
N GLN A 106 14.54 -6.80 9.40
CA GLN A 106 15.74 -6.08 9.85
C GLN A 106 15.41 -4.92 10.80
N TRP A 107 14.33 -4.19 10.53
CA TRP A 107 13.97 -3.00 11.33
C TRP A 107 13.23 -3.33 12.62
N PHE A 108 12.35 -4.33 12.60
CA PHE A 108 11.39 -4.56 13.69
C PHE A 108 11.43 -5.98 14.28
N ASN A 109 12.33 -6.89 13.87
CA ASN A 109 12.31 -8.26 14.39
C ASN A 109 12.47 -8.35 15.92
N HIS A 110 13.16 -7.38 16.54
CA HIS A 110 13.33 -7.29 17.99
C HIS A 110 12.12 -6.67 18.71
N LYS A 111 11.06 -6.31 17.98
CA LYS A 111 9.84 -5.69 18.49
C LYS A 111 8.65 -6.63 18.41
N SER A 112 7.82 -6.59 19.44
CA SER A 112 6.57 -7.33 19.53
C SER A 112 5.42 -6.56 18.89
N TYR A 113 5.57 -6.22 17.60
CA TYR A 113 4.56 -5.48 16.84
C TYR A 113 3.81 -6.43 15.90
N SER A 114 2.58 -6.08 15.56
CA SER A 114 1.89 -6.70 14.43
C SER A 114 2.26 -5.98 13.14
N LEU A 115 2.67 -6.73 12.11
CA LEU A 115 3.23 -6.19 10.87
C LEU A 115 2.54 -6.81 9.66
N ILE A 116 2.22 -6.01 8.66
CA ILE A 116 1.76 -6.43 7.34
C ILE A 116 2.69 -5.85 6.29
N THR A 117 3.27 -6.70 5.44
CA THR A 117 4.24 -6.31 4.42
C THR A 117 3.84 -6.83 3.04
N ASP A 118 4.61 -6.45 2.02
CA ASP A 118 4.42 -6.86 0.63
C ASP A 118 2.99 -6.60 0.13
N HIS A 119 2.41 -5.45 0.52
CA HIS A 119 1.03 -5.09 0.20
C HIS A 119 -0.03 -6.09 0.68
N GLY A 120 0.20 -6.76 1.81
CA GLY A 120 -0.79 -7.68 2.43
C GLY A 120 -0.46 -9.16 2.30
N VAL A 121 0.63 -9.53 1.65
CA VAL A 121 0.99 -10.95 1.46
C VAL A 121 1.44 -11.60 2.76
N TRP A 122 2.18 -10.86 3.59
CA TRP A 122 2.71 -11.37 4.84
C TRP A 122 2.12 -10.65 6.03
N LEU A 123 1.79 -11.42 7.06
CA LEU A 123 1.35 -10.96 8.37
C LEU A 123 2.28 -11.54 9.43
N LYS A 124 2.75 -10.72 10.35
CA LYS A 124 3.33 -11.14 11.62
C LYS A 124 2.38 -10.69 12.71
N ASP A 125 1.79 -11.62 13.44
CA ASP A 125 1.03 -11.28 14.65
C ASP A 125 2.02 -10.96 15.80
N LYS A 126 1.55 -10.19 16.78
CA LYS A 126 2.33 -9.83 17.96
C LYS A 126 2.91 -11.08 18.65
N ASN A 127 4.23 -11.13 18.78
CA ASN A 127 4.99 -12.26 19.35
C ASN A 127 4.89 -13.58 18.57
N GLU A 128 4.43 -13.56 17.32
CA GLU A 128 4.37 -14.74 16.46
C GLU A 128 5.32 -14.63 15.28
N ASP A 129 5.51 -15.74 14.57
CA ASP A 129 6.26 -15.78 13.31
C ASP A 129 5.40 -15.30 12.13
N TRP A 130 6.07 -14.94 11.04
CA TRP A 130 5.43 -14.53 9.81
C TRP A 130 4.57 -15.64 9.20
N LYS A 131 3.34 -15.27 8.84
CA LYS A 131 2.38 -16.08 8.12
C LYS A 131 2.12 -15.45 6.76
N MET A 132 2.06 -16.29 5.73
CA MET A 132 1.58 -15.85 4.43
C MET A 132 0.05 -15.84 4.45
N LEU A 133 -0.57 -14.66 4.38
CA LEU A 133 -2.02 -14.52 4.35
C LEU A 133 -2.61 -14.92 3.01
N GLU A 134 -1.93 -14.53 1.94
CA GLU A 134 -2.38 -14.79 0.58
C GLU A 134 -1.36 -15.63 -0.16
N ARG A 135 -1.76 -16.85 -0.55
CA ARG A 135 -1.04 -17.61 -1.57
C ARG A 135 -1.35 -16.99 -2.92
N LEU A 136 -0.67 -15.90 -3.24
CA LEU A 136 -0.76 -15.30 -4.56
C LEU A 136 -0.27 -16.31 -5.59
N LYS A 137 -1.19 -16.83 -6.40
CA LYS A 137 -0.83 -17.62 -7.59
C LYS A 137 -0.16 -16.67 -8.56
N THR A 138 1.09 -16.93 -8.93
CA THR A 138 1.83 -16.09 -9.88
C THR A 138 1.66 -16.55 -11.32
N ASP A 139 0.94 -17.66 -11.57
CA ASP A 139 0.70 -18.23 -12.90
C ASP A 139 0.07 -17.22 -13.89
N TRP A 140 -0.69 -16.23 -13.39
CA TRP A 140 -1.24 -15.16 -14.23
C TRP A 140 -0.15 -14.26 -14.83
N MET A 141 0.98 -14.07 -14.13
CA MET A 141 2.06 -13.21 -14.57
C MET A 141 2.69 -13.75 -15.85
N ASP A 142 2.89 -15.05 -15.95
CA ASP A 142 3.46 -15.67 -17.15
C ASP A 142 2.48 -15.61 -18.34
N ASN A 143 1.18 -15.52 -18.08
CA ASN A 143 0.18 -15.29 -19.13
C ASN A 143 0.11 -13.83 -19.59
N ILE A 144 0.38 -12.86 -18.70
CA ILE A 144 0.31 -11.42 -18.99
C ILE A 144 1.64 -10.86 -19.51
N LEU A 145 2.77 -11.43 -19.11
CA LEU A 145 4.10 -10.94 -19.47
C LEU A 145 4.29 -10.77 -20.99
N PRO A 146 3.92 -11.74 -21.85
CA PRO A 146 4.07 -11.57 -23.31
C PRO A 146 3.24 -10.41 -23.87
N ILE A 147 2.12 -10.08 -23.22
CA ILE A 147 1.28 -8.95 -23.61
C ILE A 147 1.98 -7.64 -23.26
N LEU A 148 2.54 -7.53 -22.05
CA LEU A 148 3.30 -6.35 -21.62
C LEU A 148 4.57 -6.15 -22.45
N GLU A 149 5.30 -7.23 -22.78
CA GLU A 149 6.49 -7.18 -23.65
C GLU A 149 6.14 -6.58 -25.02
N SER A 150 4.99 -6.93 -25.59
CA SER A 150 4.52 -6.32 -26.83
C SER A 150 4.28 -4.80 -26.73
N PHE A 151 3.98 -4.26 -25.54
CA PHE A 151 3.88 -2.81 -25.34
C PHE A 151 5.25 -2.14 -25.21
N VAL A 152 6.19 -2.81 -24.55
CA VAL A 152 7.59 -2.37 -24.44
C VAL A 152 8.24 -2.26 -25.82
N ASP A 153 8.11 -3.30 -26.66
CA ASP A 153 8.68 -3.33 -28.02
C ASP A 153 8.19 -2.16 -28.90
N ARG A 154 7.00 -1.63 -28.60
CA ARG A 154 6.34 -0.57 -29.37
C ARG A 154 6.53 0.82 -28.76
N THR A 155 7.11 0.92 -27.56
CA THR A 155 7.24 2.16 -26.80
C THR A 155 8.68 2.33 -26.33
N PRO A 156 9.56 2.92 -27.17
CA PRO A 156 10.99 3.07 -26.85
C PRO A 156 11.22 3.77 -25.51
N GLY A 157 12.11 3.21 -24.70
CA GLY A 157 12.45 3.74 -23.37
C GLY A 157 11.64 3.16 -22.22
N THR A 158 10.59 2.37 -22.50
CA THR A 158 9.82 1.65 -21.47
C THR A 158 10.44 0.30 -21.12
N PHE A 159 10.13 -0.25 -19.95
CA PHE A 159 10.56 -1.59 -19.53
C PHE A 159 9.60 -2.21 -18.52
N ILE A 160 9.72 -3.52 -18.30
CA ILE A 160 8.93 -4.25 -17.31
C ILE A 160 9.81 -4.60 -16.10
N GLU A 161 9.32 -4.27 -14.91
CA GLU A 161 9.87 -4.72 -13.64
C GLU A 161 9.03 -5.91 -13.12
N LYS A 162 9.63 -7.10 -13.07
CA LYS A 162 9.02 -8.30 -12.49
C LYS A 162 9.34 -8.37 -11.00
N LYS A 163 8.34 -8.13 -10.15
CA LYS A 163 8.41 -8.33 -8.70
C LYS A 163 7.94 -9.73 -8.34
N LYS A 164 8.08 -10.12 -7.07
CA LYS A 164 7.73 -11.47 -6.58
C LYS A 164 6.28 -11.85 -6.83
N TYR A 165 5.36 -10.88 -6.79
CA TYR A 165 3.92 -11.11 -6.95
C TYR A 165 3.21 -10.11 -7.87
N SER A 166 3.96 -9.29 -8.60
CA SER A 166 3.40 -8.25 -9.47
C SER A 166 4.30 -7.91 -10.65
N LEU A 167 3.72 -7.29 -11.68
CA LEU A 167 4.41 -6.77 -12.85
C LEU A 167 4.15 -5.25 -12.91
N ALA A 168 5.20 -4.46 -13.08
CA ALA A 168 5.07 -3.02 -13.35
C ALA A 168 5.65 -2.70 -14.73
N TRP A 169 4.94 -1.89 -15.51
CA TRP A 169 5.43 -1.35 -16.78
C TRP A 169 5.76 0.13 -16.56
N HIS A 170 7.01 0.50 -16.81
CA HIS A 170 7.57 1.84 -16.67
C HIS A 170 7.76 2.47 -18.04
#